data_AF-A0A8T4UMK0-F1
#
_entry.id   AF-A0A8T4UMK0-F1
#
_cell.length_a   1.000
_cell.length_b   1.000
_cell.length_c   1.000
_cell.angle_alpha   90.00
_cell.angle_beta   90.00
_cell.angle_gamma   90.00
#
_symmetry.space_group_name_H-M   'P 1'
#
loop_
_entity.id
_entity.type
_entity.pdbx_description
1 polymer ?
#
loop_
_entity_poly.entity_id
_entity_poly.type
_entity_poly.pdbx_seq_one_letter_code
_entity_poly.pdbx_strand_id
1 'polypeptide(L)' 'MREVASHDPSHYKNLRAPLHEFRRVHVGPFVLLFCYSPGDNHVEFMRLCHHDKAYR' A
#
# COMPACT_ATOMS: atom_id res chain seq x y z
N MET A 1 -6.13 -2.52 18.97
CA MET A 1 -5.49 -1.78 17.87
C MET A 1 -4.54 -2.76 17.19
N ARG A 2 -4.85 -3.26 16.00
CA ARG A 2 -3.93 -4.15 15.27
C ARG A 2 -2.96 -3.27 14.50
N GLU A 3 -1.67 -3.42 14.79
CA GLU A 3 -0.59 -2.77 14.05
C GLU A 3 -0.54 -3.38 12.65
N VAL A 4 -0.70 -2.57 11.61
CA VAL A 4 -0.76 -3.04 10.20
C VAL A 4 0.54 -2.72 9.45
N ALA A 5 1.46 -1.97 10.06
CA ALA A 5 2.75 -1.63 9.49
C ALA A 5 3.80 -2.61 10.01
N SER A 6 4.37 -3.44 9.13
CA SER A 6 5.67 -4.03 9.42
C SER A 6 6.69 -2.90 9.55
N HIS A 7 7.70 -3.07 10.41
CA HIS A 7 8.80 -2.11 10.59
C HIS A 7 9.57 -1.81 9.29
N ASP A 8 9.34 -2.61 8.24
CA ASP A 8 9.93 -2.43 6.93
C ASP A 8 8.85 -2.45 5.81
N PRO A 9 8.63 -1.31 5.12
CA PRO A 9 7.72 -1.20 3.97
C PRO A 9 8.26 -1.85 2.69
N SER A 10 9.52 -2.31 2.67
CA SER A 10 10.14 -2.98 1.52
C SER A 10 9.58 -4.39 1.27
N HIS A 11 9.01 -5.04 2.28
CA HIS A 11 8.43 -6.38 2.17
C HIS A 11 7.12 -6.47 1.39
N TYR A 12 6.42 -5.34 1.21
CA TYR A 12 5.15 -5.35 0.47
C TYR A 12 5.39 -5.59 -1.02
N LYS A 13 4.65 -6.52 -1.61
CA LYS A 13 4.73 -6.79 -3.05
C LYS A 13 4.15 -5.62 -3.84
N ASN A 14 4.84 -5.28 -4.92
CA ASN A 14 4.32 -4.35 -5.91
C ASN A 14 3.06 -4.92 -6.60
N LEU A 15 2.19 -4.03 -7.06
CA LEU A 15 1.05 -4.40 -7.90
C LEU A 15 1.51 -4.88 -9.28
N ARG A 16 0.60 -5.50 -10.03
CA ARG A 16 0.89 -5.92 -11.42
C ARG A 16 0.95 -4.70 -12.35
N ALA A 17 1.63 -4.86 -13.48
CA ALA A 17 1.63 -3.86 -14.55
C ALA A 17 0.18 -3.49 -14.94
N PRO A 18 -0.13 -2.20 -15.16
CA PRO A 18 0.81 -1.06 -15.24
C PRO A 18 1.23 -0.47 -13.88
N LEU A 19 0.57 -0.84 -12.77
CA LEU A 19 0.71 -0.20 -11.46
C LEU A 19 1.89 -0.69 -10.61
N HIS A 20 2.95 -1.19 -11.24
CA HIS A 20 4.08 -1.84 -10.59
C HIS A 20 4.93 -0.94 -9.67
N GLU A 21 4.73 0.38 -9.71
CA GLU A 21 5.31 1.33 -8.77
C GLU A 21 4.55 1.39 -7.42
N PHE A 22 3.29 0.96 -7.42
CA PHE A 22 2.41 1.02 -6.26
C PHE A 22 2.43 -0.29 -5.48
N ARG A 23 2.32 -0.17 -4.16
CA ARG A 23 2.11 -1.26 -3.21
C ARG A 23 0.73 -1.13 -2.59
N ARG A 24 0.15 -2.25 -2.15
CA ARG A 24 -1.13 -2.25 -1.43
C ARG A 24 -1.02 -2.98 -0.10
N VAL A 25 -1.72 -2.46 0.91
CA VAL A 25 -1.92 -3.13 2.20
C VAL A 25 -3.39 -3.10 2.58
N HIS A 26 -3.86 -4.18 3.21
CA HIS A 26 -5.22 -4.26 3.75
C HIS A 26 -5.23 -3.78 5.20
N VAL A 27 -6.01 -2.74 5.46
CA VAL A 27 -6.25 -2.18 6.80
C VAL A 27 -7.70 -2.47 7.17
N GLY A 28 -7.96 -3.67 7.68
CA GLY A 28 -9.32 -4.16 7.90
C GLY A 28 -10.13 -4.19 6.59
N PRO A 29 -11.29 -3.52 6.51
CA PRO A 29 -12.09 -3.46 5.29
C PRO A 29 -11.58 -2.43 4.26
N PHE A 30 -10.48 -1.73 4.54
CA PHE A 30 -9.90 -0.76 3.62
C PHE A 30 -8.65 -1.30 2.93
N VAL A 31 -8.41 -0.81 1.72
CA VAL A 31 -7.20 -1.02 0.94
C VAL A 31 -6.49 0.33 0.86
N LEU A 32 -5.24 0.35 1.31
CA LEU A 32 -4.34 1.48 1.20
C LEU A 32 -3.35 1.21 0.07
N LEU A 33 -3.35 2.07 -0.95
CA LEU A 33 -2.29 2.13 -1.95
C LEU A 33 -1.26 3.17 -1.53
N PHE A 34 0.02 2.79 -1.65
CA PHE A 34 1.14 3.66 -1.34
C PHE A 34 2.35 3.36 -2.24
N CYS A 35 3.24 4.33 -2.37
CA CYS A 35 4.56 4.17 -2.97
C CYS A 35 5.63 4.24 -1.87
N TYR A 36 6.73 3.52 -2.07
CA TYR A 36 7.87 3.57 -1.16
C TYR A 36 9.15 3.85 -1.97
N SER A 37 9.79 4.97 -1.65
CA SER A 37 11.07 5.40 -2.21
C SER A 37 12.17 5.12 -1.20
N PRO A 38 12.93 4.01 -1.33
CA PRO A 38 13.92 3.60 -0.35
C PRO A 38 15.12 4.56 -0.26
N GLY A 39 15.43 5.30 -1.34
CA GLY A 39 16.52 6.28 -1.34
C GLY A 39 16.28 7.45 -0.39
N ASP A 40 15.02 7.86 -0.24
CA ASP A 40 14.61 9.00 0.57
C ASP A 40 13.95 8.58 1.90
N ASN A 41 13.87 7.26 2.15
CA ASN A 41 13.06 6.67 3.22
C ASN A 41 11.64 7.27 3.27
N HIS A 42 11.06 7.48 2.09
CA HIS A 42 9.82 8.23 1.92
C HIS A 42 8.68 7.27 1.54
N VAL A 43 7.55 7.39 2.24
CA VAL A 43 6.31 6.65 1.94
C VAL A 43 5.25 7.66 1.54
N GLU A 44 4.72 7.50 0.33
CA GLU A 44 3.65 8.35 -0.19
C GLU A 44 2.32 7.60 -0.22
N PHE A 45 1.32 8.10 0.50
CA PHE A 45 -0.01 7.49 0.52
C PHE A 45 -0.88 8.03 -0.61
N MET A 46 -1.26 7.14 -1.53
CA MET A 46 -1.97 7.54 -2.75
C MET A 46 -3.48 7.45 -2.60
N ARG A 47 -3.99 6.38 -2.00
CA ARG A 47 -5.43 6.16 -1.88
C ARG A 47 -5.77 5.23 -0.74
N LEU A 48 -6.74 5.62 0.09
CA LEU A 48 -7.40 4.75 1.05
C LEU A 48 -8.86 4.58 0.64
N CYS A 49 -9.29 3.35 0.37
CA CYS A 49 -10.65 3.06 -0.06
C CYS A 49 -11.16 1.72 0.46
N HIS A 50 -12.47 1.58 0.63
CA HIS A 50 -13.06 0.29 1.00
C HIS A 50 -12.77 -0.74 -0.08
N HIS A 51 -12.49 -2.00 0.27
CA HIS A 51 -12.16 -3.05 -0.71
C HIS A 51 -13.22 -3.18 -1.82
N ASP A 52 -14.51 -3.05 -1.49
CA ASP A 52 -15.61 -3.05 -2.48
C ASP A 52 -15.51 -1.93 -3.53
N LYS A 53 -14.90 -0.79 -3.19
CA LYS A 53 -14.69 0.33 -4.11
C LYS A 53 -13.33 0.26 -4.82
N ALA A 54 -12.37 -0.46 -4.26
CA ALA A 54 -11.02 -0.58 -4.79
C ALA A 54 -10.94 -1.56 -5.97
N TYR A 55 -11.84 -2.55 -6.00
CA TYR A 55 -11.86 -3.62 -7.00
C TYR A 55 -13.02 -3.51 -8.01
N ARG A 56 -13.82 -2.45 -7.92
CA ARG A 56 -14.92 -2.16 -8.84
C ARG A 56 -14.46 -1.17 -9.90
#